data_AF-B9KYK5-F1
#
_entry.id   AF-B9KYK5-F1
#
_cell.length_a   1.000
_cell.length_b   1.000
_cell.length_c   1.000
_cell.angle_alpha   90.00
_cell.angle_beta   90.00
_cell.angle_gamma   90.00
#
_symmetry.space_group_name_H-M   'P 1'
#
loop_
_entity.id
_entity.type
_entity.pdbx_description
1 polymer ?
#
loop_
_entity_poly.entity_id
_entity_poly.type
_entity_poly.pdbx_seq_one_letter_code
_entity_poly.pdbx_strand_id
1 'polypeptide(L)'
;MMTVAVSPTLPYAIKYRKHGRIVCLGKICRNDDGELIFGVPYKGRPFRTPSLPLPVYLHLLAAGVRWWIIRFDDQRKAYRIELARVDRVATIGTDGELTVPLRMFEACPYPEWPYAVRSVLIR
;
A
#
# COMPACT_ATOMS: atom_id res chain seq x y z
N MET A 1 17.43 21.90 -10.54
CA MET A 1 16.21 22.35 -9.85
C MET A 1 15.88 21.34 -8.77
N MET A 2 15.99 21.70 -7.49
CA MET A 2 15.54 20.86 -6.39
C MET A 2 14.02 21.06 -6.24
N THR A 3 13.24 20.08 -6.66
CA THR A 3 11.81 20.04 -6.39
C THR A 3 11.63 19.77 -4.90
N VAL A 4 11.23 20.78 -4.14
CA VAL A 4 10.80 20.60 -2.74
C VAL A 4 9.54 19.75 -2.78
N ALA A 5 9.68 18.45 -2.50
CA ALA A 5 8.55 17.55 -2.39
C ALA A 5 7.73 17.99 -1.16
N VAL A 6 6.60 18.65 -1.40
CA VAL A 6 5.61 18.91 -0.36
C VAL A 6 5.11 17.55 0.11
N SER A 7 5.60 17.10 1.27
CA SER A 7 5.14 15.87 1.89
C SER A 7 3.64 16.01 2.16
N PRO A 8 2.78 15.18 1.56
CA PRO A 8 1.36 15.26 1.82
C PRO A 8 1.06 15.00 3.31
N THR A 9 0.49 15.99 4.03
CA THR A 9 -0.46 15.80 5.15
C THR A 9 -1.15 14.43 5.10
N LEU A 10 -0.89 13.65 6.13
CA LEU A 10 -1.43 12.32 6.35
C LEU A 10 -2.80 12.40 7.05
N PRO A 11 -3.64 11.37 6.93
CA PRO A 11 -3.55 10.24 6.00
C PRO A 11 -3.99 10.61 4.57
N TYR A 12 -3.44 9.96 3.55
CA TYR A 12 -3.88 10.15 2.16
C TYR A 12 -4.01 8.85 1.38
N ALA A 13 -4.97 8.81 0.46
CA ALA A 13 -5.20 7.65 -0.40
C ALA A 13 -4.30 7.69 -1.64
N ILE A 14 -3.83 6.52 -2.06
CA ILE A 14 -3.13 6.32 -3.33
C ILE A 14 -4.14 5.84 -4.37
N LYS A 15 -4.23 6.60 -5.46
CA LYS A 15 -5.01 6.26 -6.65
C LYS A 15 -4.07 5.90 -7.80
N TYR A 16 -4.51 4.99 -8.66
CA TYR A 16 -3.77 4.55 -9.85
C TYR A 16 -4.73 4.30 -11.01
N ARG A 17 -4.24 4.42 -12.25
CA ARG A 17 -5.04 4.11 -13.45
C ARG A 17 -4.81 2.66 -13.88
N LYS A 18 -5.82 1.80 -13.72
CA LYS A 18 -5.80 0.39 -14.14
C LYS A 18 -6.91 0.14 -15.16
N HIS A 19 -6.55 -0.40 -16.33
CA HIS A 19 -7.47 -0.66 -17.45
C HIS A 19 -8.41 0.52 -17.78
N GLY A 20 -7.84 1.73 -17.90
CA GLY A 20 -8.58 2.96 -18.21
C GLY A 20 -9.32 3.60 -17.02
N ARG A 21 -9.46 2.92 -15.88
CA ARG A 21 -10.20 3.39 -14.70
C ARG A 21 -9.26 3.86 -13.59
N ILE A 22 -9.67 4.88 -12.84
CA ILE A 22 -8.97 5.30 -11.63
C ILE A 22 -9.46 4.45 -10.45
N VAL A 23 -8.55 3.71 -9.81
CA VAL A 23 -8.83 2.87 -8.66
C VAL A 23 -8.09 3.38 -7.42
N CYS A 24 -8.67 3.21 -6.24
CA CYS A 24 -7.97 3.42 -4.97
C CYS A 24 -7.25 2.14 -4.59
N LEU A 25 -5.92 2.19 -4.46
CA LEU A 25 -5.11 1.02 -4.09
C LEU A 25 -5.04 0.84 -2.57
N GLY A 26 -4.99 1.93 -1.83
CA GLY A 26 -4.82 1.92 -0.38
C GLY A 26 -4.57 3.34 0.14
N LYS A 27 -4.05 3.46 1.36
CA LYS A 27 -3.73 4.76 1.96
C LYS A 27 -2.41 4.73 2.72
N ILE A 28 -1.72 5.86 2.73
CA ILE A 28 -0.59 6.10 3.62
C ILE A 28 -1.09 6.77 4.90
N CYS A 29 -0.68 6.24 6.05
CA CYS A 29 -0.93 6.80 7.38
C CYS A 29 0.23 6.44 8.33
N ARG A 30 0.17 6.91 9.58
CA ARG A 30 1.08 6.45 10.64
C ARG A 30 0.44 5.32 11.43
N ASN A 31 1.24 4.34 11.84
CA ASN A 31 0.86 3.41 12.92
C ASN A 31 1.07 4.06 14.30
N ASP A 32 0.77 3.31 15.36
CA ASP A 32 0.90 3.78 16.75
C ASP A 32 2.36 4.10 17.13
N ASP A 33 3.32 3.43 16.51
CA ASP A 33 4.77 3.70 16.67
C ASP A 33 5.25 4.90 15.84
N GLY A 34 4.34 5.58 15.13
CA GLY A 34 4.64 6.74 14.29
C GLY A 34 5.25 6.40 12.92
N GLU A 35 5.41 5.13 12.57
CA GLU A 35 5.96 4.67 11.30
C GLU A 35 4.96 4.85 10.15
N LEU A 36 5.44 5.19 8.96
CA LEU A 36 4.58 5.27 7.79
C LEU A 36 4.24 3.88 7.27
N ILE A 37 2.95 3.66 7.04
CA ILE A 37 2.41 2.41 6.54
C ILE A 37 1.53 2.67 5.32
N PHE A 38 1.54 1.73 4.38
CA PHE A 38 0.60 1.66 3.28
C PHE A 38 -0.43 0.57 3.56
N GLY A 39 -1.65 0.98 3.91
CA GLY A 39 -2.74 0.10 4.27
C GLY A 39 -3.68 -0.19 3.10
N VAL A 40 -3.97 -1.47 2.87
CA VAL A 40 -4.90 -1.95 1.85
C VAL A 40 -6.02 -2.77 2.51
N PRO A 41 -7.24 -2.23 2.64
CA PRO A 41 -8.36 -2.98 3.19
C PRO A 41 -8.98 -3.92 2.14
N TYR A 42 -9.40 -5.10 2.60
CA TYR A 42 -10.23 -6.06 1.90
C TYR A 42 -11.51 -6.26 2.70
N LYS A 43 -12.64 -5.90 2.07
CA LYS A 43 -13.98 -6.08 2.61
C LYS A 43 -14.92 -6.45 1.48
N GLY A 44 -15.73 -7.50 1.67
CA GLY A 44 -16.79 -7.87 0.72
C GLY A 44 -16.31 -8.17 -0.70
N ARG A 45 -15.05 -8.60 -0.87
CA ARG A 45 -14.48 -8.96 -2.18
C ARG A 45 -13.63 -10.22 -2.09
N PRO A 46 -13.59 -11.06 -3.14
CA PRO A 46 -12.67 -12.19 -3.19
C PRO A 46 -11.24 -11.72 -3.00
N PHE A 47 -10.49 -12.47 -2.19
CA PHE A 47 -9.07 -12.22 -2.05
C PHE A 47 -8.35 -12.48 -3.37
N ARG A 48 -7.42 -11.58 -3.70
CA ARG A 48 -6.45 -11.74 -4.78
C ARG A 48 -5.08 -11.47 -4.19
N THR A 49 -4.08 -12.20 -4.69
CA THR A 49 -2.68 -12.01 -4.30
C THR A 49 -2.34 -10.51 -4.37
N PRO A 50 -1.79 -9.93 -3.29
CA PRO A 50 -1.42 -8.53 -3.27
C PRO A 50 -0.45 -8.20 -4.38
N SER A 51 -0.70 -7.10 -5.09
CA SER A 51 0.18 -6.58 -6.12
C SER A 51 0.28 -5.06 -6.05
N LEU A 52 1.42 -4.52 -6.48
CA LEU A 52 1.67 -3.08 -6.57
C LEU A 52 2.17 -2.72 -7.97
N PRO A 53 1.59 -1.70 -8.64
CA PRO A 53 2.24 -1.09 -9.79
C PRO A 53 3.62 -0.54 -9.42
N LEU A 54 4.62 -0.73 -10.28
CA LEU A 54 5.99 -0.28 -10.04
C LEU A 54 6.07 1.23 -9.70
N PRO A 55 5.36 2.16 -10.38
CA PRO A 55 5.40 3.58 -10.01
C PRO A 55 4.87 3.85 -8.61
N VAL A 56 3.87 3.07 -8.17
CA VAL A 56 3.32 3.17 -6.82
C VAL A 56 4.34 2.65 -5.82
N TYR A 57 4.94 1.49 -6.06
CA TYR A 57 5.98 0.94 -5.19
C TYR A 57 7.13 1.94 -4.97
N LEU A 58 7.65 2.53 -6.05
CA LEU A 58 8.72 3.55 -5.98
C LEU A 58 8.27 4.81 -5.21
N HIS A 59 7.03 5.25 -5.43
CA HIS A 59 6.46 6.36 -4.67
C HIS A 59 6.37 6.05 -3.16
N LEU A 60 5.92 4.86 -2.80
CA LEU A 60 5.83 4.43 -1.40
C LEU A 60 7.22 4.41 -0.73
N LEU A 61 8.25 3.89 -1.43
CA LEU A 61 9.64 3.91 -0.95
C LEU A 61 10.15 5.34 -0.75
N ALA A 62 9.96 6.21 -1.74
CA ALA A 62 10.39 7.61 -1.68
C ALA A 62 9.65 8.39 -0.58
N ALA A 63 8.41 8.03 -0.27
CA ALA A 63 7.64 8.60 0.83
C ALA A 63 8.07 8.09 2.22
N GLY A 64 9.02 7.14 2.29
CA GLY A 64 9.48 6.56 3.55
C GLY A 64 8.48 5.60 4.19
N VAL A 65 7.59 5.00 3.40
CA VAL A 65 6.69 3.95 3.90
C VAL A 65 7.51 2.72 4.29
N ARG A 66 7.37 2.32 5.55
CA ARG A 66 8.06 1.15 6.11
C ARG A 66 7.30 -0.14 5.83
N TRP A 67 6.00 -0.14 6.07
CA TRP A 67 5.18 -1.36 6.02
C TRP A 67 4.10 -1.29 4.94
N TRP A 68 3.96 -2.37 4.17
CA TRP A 68 2.77 -2.62 3.38
C TRP A 68 1.87 -3.59 4.14
N ILE A 69 0.65 -3.15 4.47
CA ILE A 69 -0.28 -3.90 5.32
C ILE A 69 -1.55 -4.25 4.53
N ILE A 70 -1.88 -5.53 4.51
CA ILE A 70 -3.16 -6.04 4.00
C ILE A 70 -4.07 -6.31 5.19
N ARG A 71 -5.23 -5.65 5.21
CA ARG A 71 -6.23 -5.81 6.27
C ARG A 71 -7.47 -6.51 5.73
N PHE A 72 -7.88 -7.58 6.37
CA PHE A 72 -9.10 -8.31 6.06
C PHE A 72 -10.17 -7.93 7.08
N ASP A 73 -11.02 -6.98 6.70
CA ASP A 73 -11.98 -6.33 7.62
C ASP A 73 -13.02 -7.34 8.11
N ASP A 74 -13.50 -8.24 7.23
CA ASP A 74 -14.50 -9.25 7.57
C ASP A 74 -13.98 -10.32 8.54
N GLN A 75 -12.66 -10.49 8.64
CA GLN A 75 -12.01 -11.48 9.51
C GLN A 75 -11.33 -10.86 10.74
N ARG A 76 -11.27 -9.52 10.82
CA ARG A 76 -10.43 -8.77 11.75
C ARG A 76 -8.98 -9.26 11.80
N LYS A 77 -8.40 -9.55 10.64
CA LYS A 77 -6.99 -9.98 10.49
C LYS A 77 -6.18 -8.97 9.70
N ALA A 78 -4.89 -8.88 9.99
CA ALA A 78 -3.95 -8.07 9.24
C ALA A 78 -2.62 -8.79 9.05
N TYR A 79 -1.98 -8.50 7.91
CA TYR A 79 -0.68 -9.04 7.56
C TYR A 79 0.18 -7.92 7.00
N ARG A 80 1.47 -7.92 7.31
CA ARG A 80 2.40 -6.89 6.85
C ARG A 80 3.65 -7.49 6.23
N ILE A 81 4.26 -6.72 5.34
CA ILE A 81 5.62 -6.95 4.86
C ILE A 81 6.36 -5.62 4.88
N GLU A 82 7.65 -5.66 5.16
CA GLU A 82 8.50 -4.49 5.02
C GLU A 82 8.61 -4.13 3.54
N LEU A 83 8.33 -2.88 3.21
CA LEU A 83 8.25 -2.42 1.82
C LEU A 83 9.61 -2.59 1.10
N ALA A 84 10.71 -2.38 1.81
CA ALA A 84 12.06 -2.56 1.30
C ALA A 84 12.42 -4.02 0.97
N ARG A 85 11.59 -5.00 1.33
CA ARG A 85 11.78 -6.42 1.00
C ARG A 85 11.01 -6.86 -0.25
N VAL A 86 10.08 -6.03 -0.74
CA VAL A 86 9.14 -6.41 -1.80
C VAL A 86 9.86 -6.75 -3.10
N ASP A 87 10.83 -5.95 -3.53
CA ASP A 87 11.63 -6.18 -4.75
C ASP A 87 12.35 -7.55 -4.76
N ARG A 88 12.73 -8.08 -3.59
CA ARG A 88 13.40 -9.38 -3.44
C ARG A 88 12.46 -10.58 -3.48
N VAL A 89 11.20 -10.39 -3.08
CA VAL A 89 10.24 -11.50 -2.92
C VAL A 89 9.10 -11.48 -3.93
N ALA A 90 8.93 -10.36 -4.64
CA ALA A 90 7.89 -10.19 -5.63
C ALA A 90 8.24 -10.92 -6.94
N THR A 91 7.20 -11.39 -7.60
CA THR A 91 7.25 -11.76 -9.01
C THR A 91 6.61 -10.63 -9.83
N ILE A 92 7.19 -10.29 -10.97
CA ILE A 92 6.58 -9.32 -11.90
C ILE A 92 5.45 -10.03 -12.64
N GLY A 93 4.21 -9.55 -12.44
CA GLY A 93 3.04 -10.04 -13.16
C GLY A 93 3.05 -9.64 -14.63
N THR A 94 2.17 -10.25 -15.43
CA THR A 94 2.00 -9.90 -16.85
C THR A 94 1.50 -8.47 -17.06
N ASP A 95 0.89 -7.87 -16.03
CA ASP A 95 0.49 -6.45 -15.99
C ASP A 95 1.61 -5.51 -15.50
N GLY A 96 2.82 -6.03 -15.27
CA GLY A 96 3.97 -5.27 -14.78
C GLY A 96 3.90 -4.94 -13.29
N GLU A 97 2.92 -5.48 -12.55
CA GLU A 97 2.79 -5.26 -11.11
C GLU A 97 3.68 -6.22 -10.31
N LEU A 98 4.29 -5.70 -9.24
CA LEU A 98 5.03 -6.47 -8.24
C LEU A 98 4.03 -7.27 -7.40
N THR A 99 3.94 -8.56 -7.67
CA THR A 99 3.02 -9.47 -6.99
C THR A 99 3.74 -10.18 -5.85
N VAL A 100 3.23 -10.07 -4.62
CA VAL A 100 3.81 -10.69 -3.44
C VAL A 100 2.84 -11.73 -2.87
N PRO A 101 3.21 -13.02 -2.81
CA PRO A 101 2.39 -14.05 -2.17
C PRO A 101 2.11 -13.70 -0.70
N LEU A 102 0.87 -13.88 -0.24
CA LEU A 102 0.50 -13.56 1.16
C LEU A 102 1.37 -14.29 2.20
N ARG A 103 1.87 -15.49 1.87
CA ARG A 103 2.81 -16.24 2.73
C ARG A 103 4.14 -15.52 3.03
N MET A 104 4.49 -14.49 2.25
CA MET A 104 5.66 -13.63 2.51
C MET A 104 5.34 -12.50 3.50
N PHE A 105 4.06 -12.28 3.80
CA PHE A 105 3.63 -11.36 4.83
C PHE A 105 3.57 -12.08 6.18
N GLU A 106 3.94 -11.37 7.24
CA GLU A 106 3.76 -11.84 8.61
C GLU A 106 2.44 -11.34 9.18
N ALA A 107 1.84 -12.09 10.10
CA ALA A 107 0.69 -11.60 10.85
C ALA A 107 1.07 -10.39 11.69
N CYS A 108 0.18 -9.41 11.79
CA CYS A 108 0.38 -8.24 12.64
C CYS A 108 -0.91 -7.88 13.39
N PRO A 109 -0.84 -7.04 14.44
CA PRO A 109 -2.02 -6.47 15.06
C PRO A 109 -2.94 -5.82 14.01
N TYR A 110 -4.24 -5.94 14.22
CA TYR A 110 -5.23 -5.31 13.34
C TYR A 110 -5.16 -3.79 13.51
N PRO A 111 -4.75 -3.01 12.48
CA PRO A 111 -4.58 -1.58 12.63
C PRO A 111 -5.93 -0.87 12.52
N GLU A 112 -6.18 0.03 13.47
CA GLU A 112 -7.15 1.09 13.32
C GLU A 112 -6.44 2.29 12.68
N TRP A 113 -7.01 2.83 11.60
CA TRP A 113 -6.37 3.90 10.84
C TRP A 113 -7.38 4.95 10.38
N PRO A 114 -7.07 6.25 10.52
CA PRO A 114 -8.00 7.33 10.21
C PRO A 114 -8.39 7.36 8.74
N TYR A 115 -9.57 7.88 8.42
CA TYR A 115 -10.00 8.09 7.03
C TYR A 115 -9.02 9.01 6.29
N ALA A 116 -8.71 8.67 5.04
CA ALA A 116 -7.88 9.52 4.18
C ALA A 116 -8.56 10.88 3.97
N VAL A 117 -7.83 11.98 4.19
CA VAL A 117 -8.37 13.34 4.03
C VAL A 117 -8.18 13.88 2.60
N ARG A 118 -7.40 13.18 1.78
CA ARG A 118 -7.22 13.47 0.35
C ARG A 118 -6.77 12.23 -0.43
N SER A 119 -6.57 12.40 -1.73
CA SER A 119 -6.00 11.36 -2.60
C SER A 119 -4.94 11.90 -3.56
N VAL A 120 -3.93 11.09 -3.85
CA VAL A 120 -2.89 11.36 -4.84
C VAL A 120 -3.04 10.35 -5.99
N LEU A 121 -3.07 10.82 -7.24
CA LEU A 121 -3.04 9.95 -8.42
C LEU A 121 -1.60 9.75 -8.86
N ILE A 122 -1.11 8.52 -8.77
CA ILE A 122 0.20 8.11 -9.29
C ILE A 122 0.02 7.68 -10.75
N ARG A 123 0.94 8.10 -11.61
CA ARG A 123 0.96 7.83 -13.05
C ARG A 123 2.18 6.99 -13.41
#